data_AF-A0AAU6YV00-F1
#
_entry.id   AF-A0AAU6YV00-F1
#
_cell.length_a   1.000
_cell.length_b   1.000
_cell.length_c   1.000
_cell.angle_alpha   90.00
_cell.angle_beta   90.00
_cell.angle_gamma   90.00
#
_symmetry.space_group_name_H-M   'P 1'
#
loop_
_entity.id
_entity.type
_entity.pdbx_description
1 polymer ?
#
loop_
_entity_poly.entity_id
_entity_poly.type
_entity_poly.pdbx_seq_one_letter_code
_entity_poly.pdbx_strand_id
1 'polypeptide(L)'
;MSASDAQCNPRYGENARIKITVTDFSGGKVIDTTAPMNDAGGFTYTFRMPPEAAAGEGSIAAYPYDIDWCDDTGRNNRADAEAPAFTLVSCAMPQEPITILP
;
A
#
# COMPACT_ATOMS: atom_id res chain seq x y z
N MET A 1 -1.61 7.17 -9.11
CA MET A 1 -0.43 6.34 -8.81
C MET A 1 -0.64 4.93 -9.35
N SER A 2 0.44 4.21 -9.62
CA SER A 2 0.38 2.86 -10.18
C SER A 2 1.66 2.10 -9.87
N ALA A 3 1.56 0.78 -9.84
CA ALA A 3 2.71 -0.12 -9.83
C ALA A 3 2.51 -1.19 -10.91
N SER A 4 3.61 -1.60 -11.55
CA SER A 4 3.63 -2.76 -12.44
C SER A 4 3.67 -4.06 -11.65
N ASP A 5 3.31 -5.16 -12.31
CA ASP A 5 3.41 -6.51 -11.76
C ASP A 5 4.84 -6.83 -11.31
N ALA A 6 4.96 -7.49 -10.16
CA ALA A 6 6.22 -7.98 -9.67
C ALA A 6 6.68 -9.22 -10.45
N GLN A 7 7.97 -9.30 -10.76
CA GLN A 7 8.55 -10.44 -11.49
C GLN A 7 8.85 -11.65 -10.58
N CYS A 8 8.71 -11.50 -9.27
CA CYS A 8 9.04 -12.54 -8.28
C CYS A 8 7.86 -13.46 -7.91
N ASN A 9 6.75 -13.39 -8.63
CA ASN A 9 5.53 -14.19 -8.40
C ASN A 9 5.01 -14.11 -6.94
N PRO A 10 4.53 -12.95 -6.49
CA PRO A 10 4.19 -12.73 -5.09
C PRO A 10 2.92 -13.45 -4.62
N ARG A 11 2.00 -13.77 -5.54
CA ARG A 11 0.74 -14.49 -5.28
C ARG A 11 -0.13 -13.85 -4.19
N TYR A 12 -0.53 -12.59 -4.38
CA TYR A 12 -1.36 -11.87 -3.42
C TYR A 12 -2.82 -12.35 -3.36
N GLY A 13 -3.26 -13.16 -4.31
CA GLY A 13 -4.62 -13.67 -4.46
C GLY A 13 -5.47 -12.85 -5.43
N GLU A 14 -6.49 -13.49 -6.01
CA GLU A 14 -7.38 -12.89 -7.01
C GLU A 14 -8.20 -11.69 -6.50
N ASN A 15 -8.41 -11.62 -5.18
CA ASN A 15 -9.12 -10.52 -4.51
C ASN A 15 -8.18 -9.59 -3.74
N ALA A 16 -6.89 -9.57 -4.10
CA ALA A 16 -5.91 -8.71 -3.46
C ALA A 16 -6.33 -7.24 -3.56
N ARG A 17 -6.00 -6.49 -2.51
CA ARG A 17 -6.31 -5.05 -2.44
C ARG A 17 -5.05 -4.29 -2.10
N ILE A 18 -5.00 -3.05 -2.57
CA ILE A 18 -3.98 -2.08 -2.20
C ILE A 18 -4.60 -1.08 -1.23
N LYS A 19 -3.91 -0.79 -0.13
CA LYS A 19 -4.20 0.30 0.78
C LYS A 19 -3.54 1.55 0.24
N ILE A 20 -4.28 2.65 0.17
CA ILE A 20 -3.81 3.93 -0.36
C ILE A 20 -4.09 5.00 0.68
N THR A 21 -3.06 5.73 1.06
CA THR A 21 -3.18 6.87 1.97
C THR A 21 -2.53 8.10 1.38
N VAL A 22 -3.20 9.24 1.49
CA VAL A 22 -2.64 10.55 1.17
C VAL A 22 -2.73 11.41 2.42
N THR A 23 -1.59 11.90 2.85
CA THR A 23 -1.45 12.79 4.01
C THR A 23 -1.11 14.18 3.48
N ASP A 24 -1.88 15.19 3.90
CA ASP A 24 -1.62 16.58 3.53
C ASP A 24 -0.57 17.24 4.45
N PHE A 25 -0.30 18.53 4.22
CA PHE A 25 0.68 19.28 5.00
C PHE A 25 0.32 19.41 6.50
N SER A 26 -0.95 19.28 6.85
CA SER A 26 -1.38 19.29 8.26
C SER A 26 -1.05 17.99 9.00
N GLY A 27 -0.63 16.95 8.28
CA GLY A 27 -0.52 15.58 8.78
C GLY A 27 -1.86 14.83 8.75
N GLY A 28 -2.91 15.44 8.21
CA GLY A 28 -4.23 14.84 8.09
C GLY A 28 -4.30 13.88 6.90
N LYS A 29 -4.86 12.69 7.11
CA LYS A 29 -5.15 11.77 6.01
C LYS A 29 -6.37 12.24 5.23
N VAL A 30 -6.14 12.88 4.09
CA VAL A 30 -7.19 13.36 3.18
C VAL A 30 -7.72 12.24 2.28
N ILE A 31 -6.95 11.16 2.12
CA ILE A 31 -7.40 9.91 1.51
C ILE A 31 -6.93 8.75 2.37
N ASP A 32 -7.83 7.84 2.70
CA ASP A 32 -7.55 6.58 3.40
C ASP A 32 -8.52 5.52 2.88
N THR A 33 -8.11 4.77 1.85
CA THR A 33 -9.01 3.85 1.12
C THR A 33 -8.31 2.60 0.63
N THR A 34 -9.08 1.65 0.10
CA THR A 34 -8.56 0.43 -0.53
C THR A 34 -9.09 0.28 -1.95
N ALA A 35 -8.23 -0.14 -2.87
CA ALA A 35 -8.55 -0.34 -4.29
C ALA A 35 -8.17 -1.77 -4.74
N PRO A 36 -8.69 -2.25 -5.88
CA PRO A 36 -8.27 -3.53 -6.44
C PRO A 36 -6.77 -3.56 -6.77
N MET A 37 -6.13 -4.70 -6.50
CA MET A 37 -4.76 -5.02 -6.87
C MET A 37 -4.77 -6.43 -7.46
N ASN A 38 -3.98 -6.68 -8.51
CA ASN A 38 -3.90 -8.03 -9.06
C ASN A 38 -3.01 -8.94 -8.20
N ASP A 39 -3.06 -10.24 -8.51
CA ASP A 39 -2.28 -11.28 -7.84
C ASP A 39 -0.75 -11.02 -7.86
N ALA A 40 -0.27 -10.34 -8.90
CA ALA A 40 1.14 -9.99 -9.06
C ALA A 40 1.53 -8.63 -8.41
N GLY A 41 0.60 -7.96 -7.74
CA GLY A 41 0.82 -6.69 -7.03
C GLY A 41 0.65 -5.43 -7.89
N GLY A 42 0.31 -5.58 -9.16
CA GLY A 42 0.01 -4.47 -10.04
C GLY A 42 -1.32 -3.80 -9.69
N PHE A 43 -1.32 -2.47 -9.75
CA PHE A 43 -2.52 -1.67 -9.54
C PHE A 43 -2.43 -0.32 -10.23
N THR A 44 -3.57 0.34 -10.41
CA THR A 44 -3.65 1.74 -10.81
C THR A 44 -4.79 2.40 -10.05
N TYR A 45 -4.51 3.57 -9.49
CA TYR A 45 -5.51 4.35 -8.76
C TYR A 45 -5.36 5.83 -9.05
N THR A 46 -6.50 6.47 -9.32
CA THR A 46 -6.61 7.90 -9.57
C THR A 46 -7.57 8.50 -8.57
N PHE A 47 -7.18 9.63 -8.00
CA PHE A 47 -8.00 10.41 -7.10
C PHE A 47 -7.88 11.89 -7.46
N ARG A 48 -8.81 12.69 -6.94
CA ARG A 48 -8.70 14.15 -6.95
C ARG A 48 -8.39 14.60 -5.53
N MET A 49 -7.48 15.57 -5.41
CA MET A 49 -7.18 16.14 -4.10
C MET A 49 -8.44 16.84 -3.57
N PRO A 50 -8.88 16.57 -2.33
CA PRO A 50 -9.97 17.32 -1.72
C PRO A 50 -9.62 18.81 -1.63
N PRO A 51 -10.55 19.74 -1.91
CA PRO A 51 -10.28 21.17 -1.89
C PRO A 51 -9.88 21.71 -0.51
N GLU A 52 -10.22 20.99 0.56
CA GLU A 52 -9.86 21.31 1.94
C GLU A 52 -8.47 20.82 2.36
N ALA A 53 -7.75 20.10 1.49
CA ALA A 53 -6.40 19.61 1.80
C ALA A 53 -5.42 20.76 2.03
N ALA A 54 -4.64 20.69 3.11
CA ALA A 54 -3.64 21.71 3.42
C ALA A 54 -2.53 21.74 2.35
N ALA A 55 -2.32 22.91 1.74
CA ALA A 55 -1.25 23.15 0.79
C ALA A 55 0.14 23.04 1.47
N GLY A 56 1.12 22.50 0.75
CA GLY A 56 2.46 22.24 1.25
C GLY A 56 2.96 20.84 0.92
N GLU A 57 4.02 20.42 1.62
CA GLU A 57 4.58 19.07 1.47
C GLU A 57 3.71 18.04 2.19
N GLY A 58 3.22 17.06 1.43
CA GLY A 58 2.46 15.92 1.93
C GLY A 58 3.13 14.60 1.51
N SER A 59 2.44 13.49 1.78
CA SER A 59 2.92 12.16 1.38
C SER A 59 1.82 11.28 0.83
N ILE A 60 2.20 10.40 -0.10
CA ILE A 60 1.35 9.32 -0.59
C ILE A 60 2.01 8.00 -0.21
N ALA A 61 1.23 7.07 0.33
CA ALA A 61 1.65 5.70 0.55
C ALA A 61 0.71 4.73 -0.17
N ALA A 62 1.27 3.64 -0.69
CA ALA A 62 0.51 2.50 -1.15
C ALA A 62 1.21 1.20 -0.76
N TYR A 63 0.45 0.27 -0.17
CA TYR A 63 0.94 -1.02 0.28
C TYR A 63 -0.18 -2.06 0.23
N PRO A 64 0.09 -3.36 0.03
CA PRO A 64 -0.97 -4.35 0.02
C PRO A 64 -1.79 -4.34 1.30
N TYR A 65 -3.10 -4.45 1.16
CA TYR A 65 -4.05 -4.36 2.25
C TYR A 65 -4.39 -5.74 2.79
N ASP A 66 -4.33 -5.90 4.13
CA ASP A 66 -4.66 -7.15 4.82
C ASP A 66 -3.83 -8.35 4.33
N ILE A 67 -2.59 -8.04 3.90
CA ILE A 67 -1.58 -9.03 3.50
C ILE A 67 -0.42 -8.92 4.46
N ASP A 68 0.03 -10.07 4.97
CA ASP A 68 1.25 -10.17 5.77
C ASP A 68 2.46 -9.99 4.84
N TRP A 69 2.88 -8.74 4.68
CA TRP A 69 4.00 -8.37 3.82
C TRP A 69 5.35 -8.74 4.46
N CYS A 70 5.42 -8.68 5.80
CA CYS A 70 6.63 -8.88 6.58
C CYS A 70 6.74 -10.29 7.20
N ASP A 71 5.76 -11.17 6.98
CA ASP A 71 5.69 -12.50 7.60
C ASP A 71 5.72 -12.43 9.14
N ASP A 72 5.14 -11.37 9.69
CA ASP A 72 5.28 -10.95 11.08
C ASP A 72 4.02 -11.12 11.93
N THR A 73 2.88 -11.38 11.29
CA THR A 73 1.59 -11.59 11.94
C THR A 73 1.19 -13.07 12.02
N GLY A 74 2.00 -13.96 11.44
CA GLY A 74 1.72 -15.40 11.38
C GLY A 74 0.65 -15.77 10.34
N ARG A 75 0.33 -14.87 9.40
CA ARG A 75 -0.58 -15.14 8.27
C ARG A 75 0.22 -15.34 6.99
N ASN A 76 0.53 -16.59 6.65
CA ASN A 76 1.14 -16.88 5.36
C ASN A 76 0.07 -16.90 4.25
N ASN A 77 -0.16 -15.75 3.60
CA ASN A 77 -1.03 -15.68 2.42
C ASN A 77 -0.37 -16.32 1.16
N ARG A 78 0.89 -16.76 1.24
CA ARG A 78 1.66 -17.33 0.10
C ARG A 78 1.56 -18.86 -0.01
N ALA A 79 1.08 -19.59 1.01
CA ALA A 79 0.99 -21.05 0.97
C ALA A 79 -0.06 -21.65 1.91
N ASP A 80 -0.84 -22.62 1.42
CA ASP A 80 -1.57 -23.63 2.22
C ASP A 80 -0.60 -24.65 2.87
N ALA A 81 0.53 -24.20 3.40
CA ALA A 81 1.56 -25.06 3.97
C ALA A 81 2.03 -24.52 5.31
N GLU A 82 2.19 -25.43 6.29
CA GLU A 82 2.73 -25.17 7.64
C GLU A 82 3.85 -24.14 7.60
N ALA A 83 3.65 -23.01 8.27
CA ALA A 83 4.55 -21.87 8.24
C ALA A 83 5.86 -22.20 8.99
N PRO A 84 7.03 -22.11 8.34
CA PRO A 84 8.32 -22.03 9.03
C PRO A 84 8.39 -20.79 9.93
N ALA A 85 9.24 -20.82 10.95
CA ALA A 85 9.53 -19.66 11.78
C ALA A 85 10.41 -18.65 10.99
N PHE A 86 9.83 -17.53 10.57
CA PHE A 86 10.54 -16.47 9.87
C PHE A 86 10.93 -15.31 10.80
N THR A 87 12.03 -14.64 10.46
CA THR A 87 12.60 -13.51 11.22
C THR A 87 12.24 -12.20 10.53
N LEU A 88 11.77 -11.23 11.31
CA LEU A 88 11.35 -9.89 10.88
C LEU A 88 12.46 -9.15 10.13
N VAL A 89 12.22 -8.77 8.88
CA VAL A 89 13.13 -7.97 8.04
C VAL A 89 12.42 -6.73 7.50
N SER A 90 12.30 -5.71 8.36
CA SER A 90 11.89 -4.30 8.08
C SER A 90 10.40 -4.00 7.77
N CYS A 91 9.80 -3.13 8.58
CA CYS A 91 8.38 -2.70 8.54
C CYS A 91 8.19 -1.22 8.09
N ALA A 92 9.17 -0.62 7.41
CA ALA A 92 9.06 0.78 6.98
C ALA A 92 7.99 0.93 5.88
N MET A 93 6.95 1.72 6.14
CA MET A 93 5.91 2.00 5.15
C MET A 93 6.51 2.77 3.96
N PRO A 94 6.34 2.30 2.72
CA PRO A 94 6.79 3.02 1.54
C PRO A 94 5.95 4.29 1.37
N GLN A 95 6.61 5.45 1.35
CA GLN A 95 5.98 6.76 1.20
C GLN A 95 6.73 7.57 0.15
N GLU A 96 5.98 8.22 -0.74
CA GLU A 96 6.49 9.15 -1.74
C GLU A 96 6.03 10.58 -1.39
N PRO A 97 6.94 11.57 -1.38
CA PRO A 97 6.58 12.96 -1.11
C PRO A 97 5.77 13.55 -2.27
N ILE A 98 4.84 14.44 -1.94
CA ILE A 98 4.10 15.25 -2.92
C ILE A 98 4.04 16.71 -2.50
N THR A 99 3.86 17.60 -3.46
CA THR A 99 3.56 19.02 -3.21
C THR A 99 2.11 19.29 -3.55
N ILE A 100 1.34 19.75 -2.57
CA ILE A 100 -0.05 20.17 -2.71
C ILE A 100 -0.06 21.68 -2.96
N LEU A 101 -0.62 22.08 -4.10
CA LEU A 101 -0.75 23.48 -4.48
C LEU A 101 -2.06 24.08 -3.94
N PRO A 102 -2.11 25.40 -3.65
CA PRO A 102 -3.33 26.10 -3.25
C PRO A 102 -4.43 26.10 -4.32
#